data_AF-A0A935DXH6-F1
#
_entry.id   AF-A0A935DXH6-F1
#
_cell.length_a   1.000
_cell.length_b   1.000
_cell.length_c   1.000
_cell.angle_alpha   90.00
_cell.angle_beta   90.00
_cell.angle_gamma   90.00
#
_symmetry.space_group_name_H-M   'P 1'
#
loop_
_entity.id
_entity.type
_entity.pdbx_description
1 polymer ?
#
loop_
_entity_poly.entity_id
_entity_poly.type
_entity_poly.pdbx_seq_one_letter_code
_entity_poly.pdbx_strand_id
1 'polypeptide(L)'
;MQNSQRTDTLVQLLSLALRLESEGQYNIAKIARATADSISRRAAWELNLPNDKETLASDIERIAASLDDADLQSAFRAGASALTSGRVPLIQQTPHPYVCRTCGHLALINAPKKCPTCGAWGETFQWFPPVYWLEALDPAEALEQLRKTPLEVAALIEGLSEEALTRPAPDGGWAIRNVISHLRDAQGVLDFRIDLFLKEENPVLEMKQVWTWAKNEAERPPSTREIFETYLSTRREVIAKLETIPLADWWRTGSHEEFGVVSIKQQASYFASHELTHLPQIERLVKEA
;
A
#
# COMPACT_ATOMS: atom_id res chain seq x y z
N MET A 1 25.68 -5.33 -14.83
CA MET A 1 25.71 -3.92 -15.26
C MET A 1 26.23 -3.06 -14.11
N GLN A 2 27.28 -2.25 -14.34
CA GLN A 2 27.83 -1.33 -13.33
C GLN A 2 26.79 -0.26 -12.94
N ASN A 3 26.86 0.32 -11.72
CA ASN A 3 25.85 1.25 -11.23
C ASN A 3 25.67 2.49 -12.11
N SER A 4 26.75 3.06 -12.64
CA SER A 4 26.69 4.18 -13.60
C SER A 4 25.94 3.81 -14.88
N GLN A 5 26.27 2.65 -15.45
CA GLN A 5 25.61 2.13 -16.66
C GLN A 5 24.11 1.85 -16.43
N ARG A 6 23.71 1.45 -15.21
CA ARG A 6 22.29 1.33 -14.83
C ARG A 6 21.59 2.68 -14.83
N THR A 7 22.17 3.69 -14.19
CA THR A 7 21.61 5.04 -14.15
C THR A 7 21.47 5.63 -15.56
N ASP A 8 22.49 5.50 -16.41
CA ASP A 8 22.45 5.99 -17.78
C ASP A 8 21.34 5.31 -18.60
N THR A 9 21.19 3.99 -18.45
CA THR A 9 20.13 3.22 -19.13
C THR A 9 18.74 3.68 -18.69
N LEU A 10 18.54 3.95 -17.39
CA LEU A 10 17.25 4.44 -16.88
C LEU A 10 16.90 5.80 -17.48
N VAL A 11 17.85 6.73 -17.50
CA VAL A 11 17.64 8.07 -18.08
C VAL A 11 17.34 7.98 -19.58
N GLN A 12 18.05 7.13 -20.32
CA GLN A 12 17.80 6.91 -21.75
C GLN A 12 16.41 6.31 -22.02
N LEU A 13 15.97 5.34 -21.21
CA LEU A 13 14.64 4.74 -21.35
C LEU A 13 13.51 5.76 -21.10
N LEU A 14 13.64 6.59 -20.07
CA LEU A 14 12.64 7.62 -19.77
C LEU A 14 12.62 8.72 -20.84
N SER A 15 13.79 9.15 -21.32
CA SER A 15 13.90 10.11 -22.43
C SER A 15 13.30 9.56 -23.73
N LEU A 16 13.62 8.30 -24.07
CA LEU A 16 13.05 7.61 -25.22
C LEU A 16 11.53 7.50 -25.12
N ALA A 17 11.01 7.17 -23.93
CA ALA A 17 9.57 7.09 -23.72
C ALA A 17 8.85 8.42 -23.98
N LEU A 18 9.40 9.54 -23.49
CA LEU A 18 8.84 10.87 -23.74
C LEU A 18 8.87 11.22 -25.22
N ARG A 19 9.98 10.93 -25.92
CA ARG A 19 10.09 11.17 -27.36
C ARG A 19 9.07 10.35 -28.14
N LEU A 20 9.01 9.03 -27.89
CA LEU A 20 8.07 8.13 -28.54
C LEU A 20 6.62 8.59 -28.34
N GLU A 21 6.26 9.02 -27.13
CA GLU A 21 4.93 9.55 -26.85
C GLU A 21 4.60 10.81 -27.64
N SER A 22 5.55 11.76 -27.73
CA SER A 22 5.39 12.97 -28.55
C SER A 22 5.26 12.69 -30.05
N GLU A 23 5.72 11.53 -30.52
CA GLU A 23 5.58 11.06 -31.90
C GLU A 23 4.36 10.12 -32.09
N GLY A 24 3.51 9.96 -31.07
CA GLY A 24 2.33 9.09 -31.12
C GLY A 24 2.64 7.60 -31.01
N GLN A 25 3.89 7.21 -30.71
CA GLN A 25 4.35 5.83 -30.57
C GLN A 25 4.05 5.26 -29.16
N TYR A 26 2.80 5.38 -28.72
CA TYR A 26 2.38 5.09 -27.35
C TYR A 26 2.69 3.66 -26.88
N ASN A 27 2.58 2.67 -27.77
CA ASN A 27 2.80 1.27 -27.44
C ASN A 27 4.27 0.94 -27.16
N ILE A 28 5.22 1.63 -27.79
CA ILE A 28 6.63 1.46 -27.49
C ILE A 28 7.02 2.35 -26.31
N ALA A 29 6.44 3.56 -26.21
CA ALA A 29 6.64 4.46 -25.07
C ALA A 29 6.30 3.80 -23.73
N LYS A 30 5.17 3.07 -23.65
CA LYS A 30 4.80 2.33 -22.43
C LYS A 30 5.77 1.19 -22.10
N ILE A 31 6.34 0.51 -23.11
CA ILE A 31 7.36 -0.53 -22.89
C ILE A 31 8.64 0.09 -22.33
N ALA A 32 9.09 1.23 -22.86
CA ALA A 32 10.27 1.93 -22.35
C ALA A 32 10.11 2.34 -20.88
N ARG A 33 8.94 2.89 -20.51
CA ARG A 33 8.61 3.20 -19.09
C ARG A 33 8.58 1.96 -18.20
N ALA A 34 7.91 0.89 -18.65
CA ALA A 34 7.85 -0.37 -17.89
C ALA A 34 9.23 -1.00 -17.69
N THR A 35 10.12 -0.86 -18.69
CA THR A 35 11.49 -1.34 -18.59
C THR A 35 12.29 -0.56 -17.55
N ALA A 36 12.14 0.77 -17.51
CA ALA A 36 12.79 1.61 -16.49
C ALA A 36 12.31 1.24 -15.07
N ASP A 37 10.99 1.10 -14.88
CA ASP A 37 10.42 0.66 -13.60
C ASP A 37 10.89 -0.75 -13.21
N SER A 38 10.91 -1.71 -14.13
CA SER A 38 11.40 -3.08 -13.89
C SER A 38 12.87 -3.14 -13.47
N ILE A 39 13.75 -2.34 -14.09
CA ILE A 39 15.16 -2.27 -13.70
C ILE A 39 15.28 -1.70 -12.29
N SER A 40 14.57 -0.61 -11.99
CA SER A 40 14.58 0.02 -10.66
C SER A 40 14.07 -0.91 -9.58
N ARG A 41 12.95 -1.61 -9.81
CA ARG A 41 12.38 -2.57 -8.84
C ARG A 41 13.28 -3.76 -8.59
N ARG A 42 13.90 -4.32 -9.63
CA ARG A 42 14.85 -5.43 -9.46
C ARG A 42 16.07 -4.99 -8.65
N ALA A 43 16.63 -3.82 -8.96
CA ALA A 43 17.75 -3.27 -8.19
C ALA A 43 17.36 -3.00 -6.73
N ALA A 44 16.17 -2.47 -6.47
CA ALA A 44 15.67 -2.24 -5.12
C ALA A 44 15.44 -3.55 -4.35
N TRP A 45 14.89 -4.58 -5.02
CA TRP A 45 14.69 -5.91 -4.44
C TRP A 45 16.01 -6.57 -4.03
N GLU A 46 17.05 -6.43 -4.85
CA GLU A 46 18.40 -6.94 -4.57
C GLU A 46 19.04 -6.33 -3.30
N LEU A 47 18.63 -5.13 -2.89
CA LEU A 47 19.17 -4.48 -1.68
C LEU A 47 18.72 -5.15 -0.37
N ASN A 48 17.54 -5.80 -0.38
CA ASN A 48 17.00 -6.56 0.75
C ASN A 48 17.17 -5.86 2.11
N LEU A 49 16.64 -4.63 2.22
CA LEU A 49 16.81 -3.80 3.41
C LEU A 49 16.19 -4.44 4.66
N PRO A 50 16.79 -4.27 5.86
CA PRO A 50 16.21 -4.73 7.12
C PRO A 50 14.83 -4.14 7.40
N ASN A 51 14.00 -4.87 8.14
CA ASN A 51 12.62 -4.50 8.45
C ASN A 51 12.43 -3.93 9.88
N ASP A 52 13.51 -3.60 10.58
CA ASP A 52 13.46 -2.96 11.91
C ASP A 52 13.34 -1.42 11.83
N LYS A 53 12.73 -0.83 12.87
CA LYS A 53 12.35 0.59 12.86
C LYS A 53 13.56 1.50 12.97
N GLU A 54 14.55 1.10 13.76
CA GLU A 54 15.78 1.87 14.01
C GLU A 54 16.61 1.99 12.73
N THR A 55 16.80 0.87 12.02
CA THR A 55 17.49 0.88 10.72
C THR A 55 16.70 1.66 9.68
N LEU A 56 15.37 1.52 9.63
CA LEU A 56 14.53 2.29 8.72
C LEU A 56 14.65 3.81 8.96
N ALA A 57 14.63 4.26 10.21
CA ALA A 57 14.83 5.68 10.53
C ALA A 57 16.21 6.19 10.10
N SER A 58 17.25 5.39 10.34
CA SER A 58 18.62 5.71 9.92
C SER A 58 18.74 5.79 8.39
N ASP A 59 18.10 4.87 7.67
CA ASP A 59 18.09 4.88 6.20
C ASP A 59 17.37 6.11 5.64
N ILE A 60 16.25 6.52 6.26
CA ILE A 60 15.55 7.75 5.88
C ILE A 60 16.46 8.97 6.06
N GLU A 61 17.15 9.09 7.20
CA GLU A 61 18.09 10.20 7.46
C GLU A 61 19.26 10.21 6.47
N ARG A 62 19.82 9.04 6.18
CA ARG A 62 20.91 8.88 5.20
C ARG A 62 20.47 9.29 3.80
N ILE A 63 19.29 8.87 3.36
CA ILE A 63 18.74 9.25 2.06
C ILE A 63 18.46 10.75 2.03
N ALA A 64 17.81 11.30 3.07
CA ALA A 64 17.56 12.73 3.18
C ALA A 64 18.86 13.53 3.00
N ALA A 65 19.93 13.17 3.72
CA ALA A 65 21.22 13.86 3.64
C ALA A 65 21.88 13.82 2.24
N SER A 66 21.45 12.89 1.36
CA SER A 66 21.94 12.78 -0.02
C SER A 66 21.13 13.60 -1.05
N LEU A 67 20.01 14.20 -0.65
CA LEU A 67 19.16 14.99 -1.53
C LEU A 67 19.61 16.46 -1.57
N ASP A 68 19.54 17.08 -2.74
CA ASP A 68 19.89 18.50 -2.91
C ASP A 68 18.73 19.47 -2.58
N ASP A 69 17.54 18.95 -2.28
CA ASP A 69 16.32 19.72 -2.04
C ASP A 69 16.00 19.80 -0.55
N ALA A 70 16.01 21.01 0.02
CA ALA A 70 15.79 21.24 1.45
C ALA A 70 14.39 20.86 1.93
N ASP A 71 13.36 21.02 1.09
CA ASP A 71 11.99 20.65 1.44
C ASP A 71 11.85 19.13 1.48
N LEU A 72 12.48 18.41 0.54
CA LEU A 72 12.56 16.94 0.60
C LEU A 72 13.30 16.44 1.82
N GLN A 73 14.45 17.04 2.12
CA GLN A 73 15.21 16.71 3.34
C GLN A 73 14.32 16.85 4.58
N SER A 74 13.62 17.97 4.70
CA SER A 74 12.74 18.25 5.82
C SER A 74 11.59 17.23 5.92
N ALA A 75 10.95 16.90 4.80
CA ALA A 75 9.86 15.92 4.74
C ALA A 75 10.33 14.52 5.17
N PHE A 76 11.47 14.04 4.68
CA PHE A 76 12.03 12.75 5.08
C PHE A 76 12.41 12.72 6.57
N ARG A 77 13.09 13.76 7.08
CA ARG A 77 13.46 13.86 8.50
C ARG A 77 12.24 13.90 9.42
N ALA A 78 11.16 14.58 9.03
CA ALA A 78 9.90 14.56 9.77
C ALA A 78 9.32 13.14 9.85
N GLY A 79 9.41 12.36 8.76
CA GLY A 79 9.05 10.95 8.72
C GLY A 79 9.88 10.08 9.68
N ALA A 80 11.20 10.24 9.67
CA ALA A 80 12.10 9.53 10.58
C ALA A 80 11.81 9.86 12.06
N SER A 81 11.54 11.12 12.37
CA SER A 81 11.16 11.55 13.73
C SER A 81 9.82 10.95 14.19
N ALA A 82 8.83 10.86 13.31
CA ALA A 82 7.56 10.21 13.63
C ALA A 82 7.77 8.72 13.93
N LEU A 83 8.52 8.02 13.08
CA LEU A 83 8.81 6.59 13.22
C LEU A 83 9.52 6.26 14.54
N THR A 84 10.57 7.00 14.88
CA THR A 84 11.33 6.84 16.14
C THR A 84 10.48 7.16 17.37
N SER A 85 9.46 7.99 17.23
CA SER A 85 8.46 8.28 18.28
C SER A 85 7.33 7.24 18.35
N GLY A 86 7.38 6.16 17.59
CA GLY A 86 6.33 5.13 17.53
C GLY A 86 5.04 5.59 16.82
N ARG A 87 5.09 6.71 16.09
CA ARG A 87 3.96 7.28 15.35
C ARG A 87 4.11 7.01 13.85
N VAL A 88 3.00 7.14 13.12
CA VAL A 88 3.00 7.18 11.66
C VAL A 88 2.85 8.65 11.22
N PRO A 89 3.55 9.10 10.16
CA PRO A 89 3.31 10.41 9.57
C PRO A 89 1.87 10.54 9.06
N LEU A 90 1.20 11.63 9.41
CA LEU A 90 -0.15 11.92 8.91
C LEU A 90 -0.10 12.70 7.60
N ILE A 91 -1.16 12.62 6.80
CA ILE A 91 -1.26 13.30 5.48
C ILE A 91 -1.08 14.81 5.59
N GLN A 92 -1.47 15.42 6.72
CA GLN A 92 -1.28 16.85 6.95
C GLN A 92 0.21 17.22 7.13
N GLN A 93 1.03 16.28 7.57
CA GLN A 93 2.48 16.44 7.76
C GLN A 93 3.25 16.07 6.49
N THR A 94 2.71 15.14 5.70
CA THR A 94 3.31 14.68 4.44
C THR A 94 2.21 14.58 3.39
N PRO A 95 1.82 15.70 2.75
CA PRO A 95 0.78 15.70 1.75
C PRO A 95 1.18 14.94 0.49
N HIS A 96 0.23 14.73 -0.42
CA HIS A 96 0.49 14.01 -1.67
C HIS A 96 1.54 14.72 -2.54
N PRO A 97 2.60 14.02 -2.97
CA PRO A 97 3.56 14.57 -3.90
C PRO A 97 3.09 14.42 -5.37
N TYR A 98 3.58 15.34 -6.20
CA TYR A 98 3.28 15.41 -7.62
C TYR A 98 4.57 15.63 -8.41
N VAL A 99 4.77 14.87 -9.48
CA VAL A 99 5.95 15.01 -10.37
C VAL A 99 5.51 15.48 -11.74
N CYS A 100 6.13 16.54 -12.25
CA CYS A 100 5.92 17.00 -13.61
C CYS A 100 6.35 15.92 -14.61
N ARG A 101 5.41 15.42 -15.42
CA ARG A 101 5.70 14.38 -16.43
C ARG A 101 6.69 14.83 -17.52
N THR A 102 6.86 16.15 -17.70
CA THR A 102 7.75 16.72 -18.72
C THR A 102 9.20 16.81 -18.24
N CYS A 103 9.44 17.39 -17.07
CA CYS A 103 10.80 17.72 -16.62
C CYS A 103 11.18 17.15 -15.25
N GLY A 104 10.29 16.39 -14.60
CA GLY A 104 10.58 15.77 -13.30
C GLY A 104 10.51 16.71 -12.09
N HIS A 105 10.08 17.97 -12.26
CA HIS A 105 9.89 18.89 -11.12
C HIS A 105 8.92 18.29 -10.10
N LEU A 106 9.37 18.15 -8.85
CA LEU A 106 8.62 17.57 -7.74
C LEU A 106 7.96 18.69 -6.92
N ALA A 107 6.67 18.54 -6.63
CA ALA A 107 5.91 19.40 -5.75
C ALA A 107 5.30 18.58 -4.59
N LEU A 108 5.55 18.98 -3.34
CA LEU A 108 5.22 18.19 -2.14
C LEU A 108 3.84 18.42 -1.53
N ILE A 109 3.14 19.50 -1.92
CA ILE A 109 1.88 19.89 -1.28
C ILE A 109 0.73 19.88 -2.28
N ASN A 110 0.93 20.42 -3.48
CA ASN A 110 -0.03 20.41 -4.59
C ASN A 110 0.69 20.56 -5.94
N ALA A 111 0.10 20.05 -7.02
CA ALA A 111 0.55 20.39 -8.37
C ALA A 111 0.37 21.90 -8.61
N PRO A 112 1.41 22.63 -9.04
CA PRO A 112 1.28 24.05 -9.35
C PRO A 112 0.47 24.24 -10.63
N LYS A 113 -0.21 25.39 -10.80
CA LYS A 113 -0.96 25.70 -12.05
C LYS A 113 -0.11 25.53 -13.31
N LYS A 114 1.18 25.88 -13.22
CA LYS A 114 2.20 25.59 -14.22
C LYS A 114 3.49 25.17 -13.53
N CYS A 115 4.21 24.24 -14.14
CA CYS A 115 5.53 23.81 -13.71
C CYS A 115 6.50 25.00 -13.78
N PRO A 116 7.22 25.32 -12.69
CA PRO A 116 8.16 26.45 -12.69
C PRO A 116 9.40 26.19 -13.54
N THR A 117 9.72 24.92 -13.84
CA THR A 117 10.90 24.55 -14.63
C THR A 117 10.64 24.56 -16.14
N CYS A 118 9.52 23.98 -16.61
CA CYS A 118 9.25 23.82 -18.04
C CYS A 118 7.95 24.47 -18.53
N GLY A 119 7.15 25.06 -17.65
CA GLY A 119 5.89 25.70 -18.01
C GLY A 119 4.72 24.75 -18.30
N ALA A 120 4.91 23.42 -18.18
CA ALA A 120 3.84 22.43 -18.34
C ALA A 120 2.66 22.71 -17.40
N TRP A 121 1.44 22.43 -17.85
CA TRP A 121 0.22 22.66 -17.06
C TRP A 121 0.14 21.69 -15.87
N GLY A 122 -0.36 22.18 -14.73
CA GLY A 122 -0.43 21.43 -13.47
C GLY A 122 -1.18 20.12 -13.56
N GLU A 123 -2.23 20.09 -14.39
CA GLU A 123 -3.08 18.93 -14.66
C GLU A 123 -2.31 17.77 -15.31
N THR A 124 -1.12 18.03 -15.85
CA THR A 124 -0.24 17.02 -16.44
C THR A 124 0.73 16.40 -15.43
N PHE A 125 0.74 16.86 -14.17
CA PHE A 125 1.57 16.25 -13.15
C PHE A 125 1.08 14.84 -12.82
N GLN A 126 2.01 13.95 -12.52
CA GLN A 126 1.72 12.64 -11.98
C GLN A 126 1.58 12.74 -10.47
N TRP A 127 0.42 12.38 -9.95
CA TRP A 127 0.21 12.12 -8.53
C TRP A 127 0.88 10.82 -8.10
N PHE A 128 1.49 10.82 -6.91
CA PHE A 128 2.04 9.64 -6.27
C PHE A 128 1.18 9.27 -5.05
N PRO A 129 0.36 8.21 -5.13
CA PRO A 129 -0.52 7.80 -4.05
C PRO A 129 0.28 7.23 -2.87
N PRO A 130 -0.29 7.22 -1.65
CA PRO A 130 0.34 6.62 -0.48
C PRO A 130 0.58 5.11 -0.65
N VAL A 131 -0.25 4.46 -1.47
CA VAL A 131 -0.15 3.03 -1.80
C VAL A 131 -0.47 2.85 -3.29
N TYR A 132 0.39 2.15 -4.02
CA TYR A 132 0.27 2.02 -5.49
C TYR A 132 -0.93 1.19 -5.97
N TRP A 133 -1.58 0.42 -5.08
CA TRP A 133 -2.79 -0.35 -5.36
C TRP A 133 -4.06 0.23 -4.73
N LEU A 134 -4.02 1.50 -4.32
CA LEU A 134 -5.19 2.21 -3.77
C LEU A 134 -6.41 2.18 -4.70
N GLU A 135 -6.17 2.17 -6.01
CA GLU A 135 -7.20 2.11 -7.06
C GLU A 135 -7.01 0.95 -8.04
N ALA A 136 -6.37 -0.14 -7.60
CA ALA A 136 -6.09 -1.29 -8.46
C ALA A 136 -7.33 -2.03 -8.95
N LEU A 137 -8.43 -1.97 -8.18
CA LEU A 137 -9.65 -2.74 -8.45
C LEU A 137 -10.86 -1.82 -8.57
N ASP A 138 -11.70 -2.08 -9.57
CA ASP A 138 -13.04 -1.52 -9.64
C ASP A 138 -13.99 -2.20 -8.63
N PRO A 139 -15.16 -1.61 -8.31
CA PRO A 139 -16.04 -2.12 -7.26
C PRO A 139 -16.35 -3.62 -7.33
N ALA A 140 -16.66 -4.12 -8.53
CA ALA A 140 -16.98 -5.53 -8.74
C ALA A 140 -15.76 -6.44 -8.54
N GLU A 141 -14.57 -5.99 -8.97
CA GLU A 141 -13.32 -6.73 -8.83
C GLU A 141 -12.86 -6.76 -7.36
N ALA A 142 -13.03 -5.65 -6.64
CA ALA A 142 -12.75 -5.58 -5.21
C ALA A 142 -13.65 -6.55 -4.43
N LEU A 143 -14.95 -6.56 -4.70
CA LEU A 143 -15.90 -7.51 -4.11
C LEU A 143 -15.49 -8.96 -4.39
N GLU A 144 -15.16 -9.28 -5.63
CA GLU A 144 -14.76 -10.63 -6.00
C GLU A 144 -13.46 -11.06 -5.31
N GLN A 145 -12.48 -10.16 -5.24
CA GLN A 145 -11.22 -10.45 -4.56
C GLN A 145 -11.43 -10.65 -3.04
N LEU A 146 -12.29 -9.85 -2.40
CA LEU A 146 -12.64 -10.02 -0.98
C LEU A 146 -13.37 -11.36 -0.72
N ARG A 147 -14.16 -11.87 -1.69
CA ARG A 147 -14.74 -13.23 -1.60
C ARG A 147 -13.69 -14.32 -1.76
N LYS A 148 -12.74 -14.11 -2.66
CA LYS A 148 -11.74 -15.12 -3.04
C LYS A 148 -10.66 -15.32 -1.98
N THR A 149 -10.11 -14.25 -1.40
CA THR A 149 -8.94 -14.35 -0.50
C THR A 149 -9.15 -15.29 0.69
N PRO A 150 -10.31 -15.29 1.41
CA PRO A 150 -10.54 -16.26 2.47
C PRO A 150 -10.53 -17.72 2.00
N LEU A 151 -10.98 -18.01 0.76
CA LEU A 151 -10.96 -19.37 0.21
C LEU A 151 -9.53 -19.84 -0.07
N GLU A 152 -8.68 -18.95 -0.59
CA GLU A 152 -7.25 -19.22 -0.79
C GLU A 152 -6.57 -19.50 0.57
N VAL A 153 -6.86 -18.69 1.59
CA VAL A 153 -6.35 -18.94 2.96
C VAL A 153 -6.82 -20.30 3.48
N ALA A 154 -8.10 -20.66 3.29
CA ALA A 154 -8.64 -21.95 3.73
C ALA A 154 -7.87 -23.13 3.12
N ALA A 155 -7.60 -23.08 1.81
CA ALA A 155 -6.85 -24.10 1.10
C ALA A 155 -5.40 -24.20 1.59
N LEU A 156 -4.74 -23.06 1.85
CA LEU A 156 -3.35 -23.04 2.32
C LEU A 156 -3.18 -23.65 3.72
N ILE A 157 -4.18 -23.50 4.60
CA ILE A 157 -4.10 -23.98 5.97
C ILE A 157 -4.78 -25.34 6.18
N GLU A 158 -5.32 -25.97 5.13
CA GLU A 158 -5.99 -27.25 5.21
C GLU A 158 -5.04 -28.34 5.77
N GLY A 159 -5.54 -29.16 6.70
CA GLY A 159 -4.78 -30.26 7.30
C GLY A 159 -3.70 -29.85 8.31
N LEU A 160 -3.39 -28.56 8.48
CA LEU A 160 -2.44 -28.10 9.49
C LEU A 160 -3.00 -28.22 10.91
N SER A 161 -2.16 -28.71 11.84
CA SER A 161 -2.44 -28.74 13.28
C SER A 161 -2.31 -27.34 13.90
N GLU A 162 -2.86 -27.14 15.10
CA GLU A 162 -2.71 -25.85 15.80
C GLU A 162 -1.22 -25.53 16.05
N GLU A 163 -0.40 -26.54 16.39
CA GLU A 163 1.04 -26.35 16.61
C GLU A 163 1.77 -25.85 15.35
N ALA A 164 1.36 -26.31 14.17
CA ALA A 164 1.87 -25.81 12.89
C ALA A 164 1.43 -24.36 12.64
N LEU A 165 0.16 -24.05 12.92
CA LEU A 165 -0.43 -22.72 12.71
C LEU A 165 0.16 -21.65 13.65
N THR A 166 0.58 -22.04 14.86
CA THR A 166 1.16 -21.14 15.87
C THR A 166 2.68 -21.13 15.87
N ARG A 167 3.35 -21.89 14.98
CA ARG A 167 4.81 -21.93 14.94
C ARG A 167 5.37 -20.54 14.61
N PRO A 168 6.28 -19.98 15.43
CA PRO A 168 6.93 -18.72 15.12
C PRO A 168 7.70 -18.80 13.80
N ALA A 169 7.64 -17.72 13.01
CA ALA A 169 8.41 -17.64 11.77
C ALA A 169 9.93 -17.62 12.07
N PRO A 170 10.78 -18.31 11.28
CA PRO A 170 12.22 -18.38 11.53
C PRO A 170 12.93 -17.02 11.53
N ASP A 171 12.35 -16.04 10.84
CA ASP A 171 12.84 -14.66 10.73
C ASP A 171 12.35 -13.74 11.87
N GLY A 172 11.64 -14.28 12.88
CA GLY A 172 11.03 -13.49 13.97
C GLY A 172 9.76 -12.74 13.56
N GLY A 173 9.28 -12.99 12.34
CA GLY A 173 8.04 -12.45 11.79
C GLY A 173 6.78 -13.08 12.39
N TRP A 174 5.67 -12.93 11.67
CA TRP A 174 4.36 -13.45 12.08
C TRP A 174 4.24 -14.95 11.81
N ALA A 175 3.70 -15.69 12.77
CA ALA A 175 3.17 -17.03 12.54
C ALA A 175 1.92 -16.98 11.64
N ILE A 176 1.49 -18.12 11.08
CA ILE A 176 0.26 -18.20 10.27
C ILE A 176 -0.94 -17.66 11.06
N ARG A 177 -1.04 -18.01 12.35
CA ARG A 177 -2.06 -17.48 13.26
C ARG A 177 -2.07 -15.95 13.30
N ASN A 178 -0.90 -15.30 13.43
CA ASN A 178 -0.83 -13.84 13.49
C ASN A 178 -1.28 -13.20 12.18
N VAL A 179 -0.95 -13.82 11.03
CA VAL A 179 -1.43 -13.36 9.72
C VAL A 179 -2.96 -13.45 9.64
N ILE A 180 -3.54 -14.57 10.06
CA ILE A 180 -5.01 -14.77 10.06
C ILE A 180 -5.71 -13.75 10.99
N SER A 181 -5.16 -13.53 12.20
CA SER A 181 -5.65 -12.48 13.10
C SER A 181 -5.60 -11.10 12.45
N HIS A 182 -4.49 -10.77 11.78
CA HIS A 182 -4.34 -9.48 11.08
C HIS A 182 -5.36 -9.30 9.97
N LEU A 183 -5.65 -10.35 9.18
CA LEU A 183 -6.67 -10.30 8.12
C LEU A 183 -8.07 -10.06 8.70
N ARG A 184 -8.43 -10.76 9.78
CA ARG A 184 -9.68 -10.56 10.52
C ARG A 184 -9.80 -9.10 11.01
N ASP A 185 -8.76 -8.59 11.64
CA ASP A 185 -8.77 -7.26 12.26
C ASP A 185 -8.79 -6.14 11.21
N ALA A 186 -8.03 -6.31 10.13
CA ALA A 186 -8.03 -5.39 8.99
C ALA A 186 -9.42 -5.30 8.36
N GLN A 187 -10.09 -6.45 8.19
CA GLN A 187 -11.48 -6.46 7.73
C GLN A 187 -12.42 -5.73 8.70
N GLY A 188 -12.25 -5.87 10.01
CA GLY A 188 -13.03 -5.12 10.99
C GLY A 188 -12.89 -3.60 10.83
N VAL A 189 -11.69 -3.12 10.49
CA VAL A 189 -11.47 -1.71 10.15
C VAL A 189 -12.20 -1.31 8.86
N LEU A 190 -12.16 -2.15 7.81
CA LEU A 190 -12.94 -1.91 6.60
C LEU A 190 -14.44 -1.82 6.93
N ASP A 191 -14.97 -2.79 7.66
CA ASP A 191 -16.39 -2.86 8.01
C ASP A 191 -16.87 -1.59 8.73
N PHE A 192 -16.11 -1.16 9.74
CA PHE A 192 -16.37 0.06 10.48
C PHE A 192 -16.35 1.31 9.57
N ARG A 193 -15.38 1.39 8.65
CA ARG A 193 -15.28 2.53 7.72
C ARG A 193 -16.44 2.56 6.73
N ILE A 194 -16.90 1.41 6.23
CA ILE A 194 -18.09 1.34 5.37
C ILE A 194 -19.32 1.83 6.14
N ASP A 195 -19.46 1.44 7.40
CA ASP A 195 -20.52 1.95 8.28
C ASP A 195 -20.49 3.48 8.41
N LEU A 196 -19.31 4.10 8.54
CA LEU A 196 -19.17 5.57 8.55
C LEU A 196 -19.60 6.19 7.23
N PHE A 197 -19.15 5.66 6.10
CA PHE A 197 -19.58 6.13 4.78
C PHE A 197 -21.09 6.04 4.57
N LEU A 198 -21.75 5.02 5.11
CA LEU A 198 -23.19 4.86 5.00
C LEU A 198 -23.98 5.85 5.88
N LYS A 199 -23.42 6.25 7.02
CA LYS A 199 -24.10 7.09 8.03
C LYS A 199 -23.79 8.58 7.90
N GLU A 200 -22.64 8.93 7.32
CA GLU A 200 -22.11 10.30 7.34
C GLU A 200 -21.74 10.79 5.94
N GLU A 201 -21.81 12.10 5.74
CA GLU A 201 -21.22 12.77 4.58
C GLU A 201 -19.77 13.15 4.90
N ASN A 202 -18.83 12.73 4.06
CA ASN A 202 -17.40 13.00 4.24
C ASN A 202 -16.85 12.61 5.63
N PRO A 203 -17.03 11.36 6.08
CA PRO A 203 -16.56 10.92 7.39
C PRO A 203 -15.04 11.07 7.54
N VAL A 204 -14.59 11.26 8.78
CA VAL A 204 -13.17 11.16 9.12
C VAL A 204 -12.83 9.69 9.37
N LEU A 205 -11.82 9.18 8.66
CA LEU A 205 -11.34 7.80 8.79
C LEU A 205 -10.03 7.81 9.58
N GLU A 206 -10.13 7.46 10.85
CA GLU A 206 -8.98 7.39 11.76
C GLU A 206 -7.91 6.39 11.27
N MET A 207 -6.65 6.76 11.47
CA MET A 207 -5.52 5.85 11.33
C MET A 207 -5.61 4.72 12.37
N LYS A 208 -5.36 3.48 11.93
CA LYS A 208 -5.29 2.31 12.80
C LYS A 208 -4.02 1.52 12.48
N GLN A 209 -3.14 1.36 13.47
CA GLN A 209 -1.94 0.52 13.35
C GLN A 209 -2.28 -0.97 13.53
N VAL A 210 -3.15 -1.52 12.67
CA VAL A 210 -3.71 -2.88 12.81
C VAL A 210 -2.62 -3.95 12.91
N TRP A 211 -1.49 -3.76 12.23
CA TRP A 211 -0.34 -4.68 12.30
C TRP A 211 0.24 -4.83 13.72
N THR A 212 0.04 -3.86 14.61
CA THR A 212 0.48 -3.96 16.01
C THR A 212 -0.40 -4.89 16.84
N TRP A 213 -1.62 -5.17 16.39
CA TRP A 213 -2.58 -6.04 17.07
C TRP A 213 -2.31 -7.52 16.78
N ALA A 214 -1.68 -7.84 15.65
CA ALA A 214 -1.42 -9.22 15.20
C ALA A 214 -0.64 -10.09 16.21
N LYS A 215 0.21 -9.47 17.05
CA LYS A 215 1.00 -10.14 18.11
C LYS A 215 0.34 -10.06 19.50
N ASN A 216 -0.84 -9.45 19.61
CA ASN A 216 -1.52 -9.29 20.88
C ASN A 216 -2.23 -10.60 21.27
N GLU A 217 -1.49 -11.51 21.88
CA GLU A 217 -2.01 -12.80 22.38
C GLU A 217 -2.87 -12.68 23.64
N ALA A 218 -3.17 -11.46 24.12
CA ALA A 218 -4.04 -11.25 25.28
C ALA A 218 -5.54 -11.55 25.00
N GLU A 219 -5.91 -11.83 23.75
CA GLU A 219 -7.16 -12.52 23.43
C GLU A 219 -7.12 -13.93 24.07
N ARG A 220 -7.95 -14.18 25.10
CA ARG A 220 -8.23 -15.57 25.55
C ARG A 220 -8.49 -16.45 24.33
N PRO A 221 -8.06 -17.73 24.30
CA PRO A 221 -7.72 -18.40 23.06
C PRO A 221 -8.95 -18.91 22.28
N PRO A 222 -9.40 -18.24 21.21
CA PRO A 222 -9.84 -19.00 20.05
C PRO A 222 -8.61 -19.72 19.49
N SER A 223 -8.74 -20.99 19.13
CA SER A 223 -7.85 -21.67 18.20
C SER A 223 -7.69 -20.85 16.91
N THR A 224 -6.63 -21.11 16.14
CA THR A 224 -6.42 -20.41 14.85
C THR A 224 -7.62 -20.64 13.92
N ARG A 225 -8.28 -21.80 14.03
CA ARG A 225 -9.51 -22.13 13.31
C ARG A 225 -10.69 -21.27 13.72
N GLU A 226 -10.91 -21.02 15.01
CA GLU A 226 -11.99 -20.14 15.48
C GLU A 226 -11.78 -18.67 15.05
N ILE A 227 -10.54 -18.19 15.02
CA ILE A 227 -10.19 -16.87 14.44
C ILE A 227 -10.58 -16.84 12.95
N PHE A 228 -10.21 -17.89 12.23
CA PHE A 228 -10.51 -18.01 10.81
C PHE A 228 -12.02 -18.13 10.53
N GLU A 229 -12.77 -18.84 11.35
CA GLU A 229 -14.23 -18.90 11.27
C GLU A 229 -14.87 -17.54 11.49
N THR A 230 -14.33 -16.75 12.45
CA THR A 230 -14.74 -15.36 12.67
C THR A 230 -14.45 -14.50 11.44
N TYR A 231 -13.27 -14.66 10.83
CA TYR A 231 -12.93 -13.96 9.59
C TYR A 231 -13.92 -14.31 8.46
N LEU A 232 -14.26 -15.58 8.28
CA LEU A 232 -15.23 -16.04 7.28
C LEU A 232 -16.65 -15.52 7.53
N SER A 233 -17.13 -15.54 8.77
CA SER A 233 -18.48 -15.08 9.09
C SER A 233 -18.60 -13.58 8.86
N THR A 234 -17.69 -12.79 9.41
CA THR A 234 -17.66 -11.34 9.26
C THR A 234 -17.38 -10.91 7.81
N ARG A 235 -16.67 -11.70 7.01
CA ARG A 235 -16.52 -11.44 5.57
C ARG A 235 -17.86 -11.41 4.86
N ARG A 236 -18.75 -12.37 5.15
CA ARG A 236 -20.08 -12.43 4.52
C ARG A 236 -20.89 -11.17 4.82
N GLU A 237 -20.79 -10.66 6.04
CA GLU A 237 -21.45 -9.42 6.45
C GLU A 237 -20.87 -8.20 5.70
N VAL A 238 -19.55 -8.09 5.61
CA VAL A 238 -18.88 -7.01 4.85
C VAL A 238 -19.28 -7.04 3.38
N ILE A 239 -19.28 -8.21 2.74
CA ILE A 239 -19.72 -8.37 1.35
C ILE A 239 -21.18 -7.96 1.20
N ALA A 240 -22.07 -8.44 2.07
CA ALA A 240 -23.48 -8.09 2.03
C ALA A 240 -23.69 -6.57 2.15
N LYS A 241 -22.96 -5.89 3.05
CA LYS A 241 -23.00 -4.43 3.17
C LYS A 241 -22.55 -3.74 1.89
N LEU A 242 -21.39 -4.10 1.36
CA LEU A 242 -20.85 -3.51 0.12
C LEU A 242 -21.79 -3.71 -1.08
N GLU A 243 -22.48 -4.85 -1.17
CA GLU A 243 -23.48 -5.13 -2.21
C GLU A 243 -24.74 -4.26 -2.10
N THR A 244 -25.05 -3.71 -0.93
CA THR A 244 -26.17 -2.77 -0.78
C THR A 244 -25.86 -1.37 -1.30
N ILE A 245 -24.59 -1.03 -1.55
CA ILE A 245 -24.16 0.31 -1.95
C ILE A 245 -24.46 0.51 -3.45
N PRO A 246 -25.31 1.50 -3.82
CA PRO A 246 -25.52 1.85 -5.23
C PRO A 246 -24.21 2.17 -5.92
N LEU A 247 -24.02 1.73 -7.16
CA LEU A 247 -22.75 1.92 -7.88
C LEU A 247 -22.28 3.38 -7.90
N ALA A 248 -23.20 4.34 -8.07
CA ALA A 248 -22.88 5.76 -8.06
C ALA A 248 -22.25 6.25 -6.74
N ASP A 249 -22.62 5.62 -5.62
CA ASP A 249 -22.17 6.00 -4.28
C ASP A 249 -20.77 5.49 -3.95
N TRP A 250 -20.20 4.58 -4.74
CA TRP A 250 -18.83 4.08 -4.54
C TRP A 250 -17.76 5.17 -4.63
N TRP A 251 -18.09 6.31 -5.23
CA TRP A 251 -17.22 7.50 -5.31
C TRP A 251 -17.44 8.51 -4.18
N ARG A 252 -18.35 8.26 -3.23
CA ARG A 252 -18.47 9.09 -2.02
C ARG A 252 -17.15 9.09 -1.26
N THR A 253 -16.72 10.27 -0.86
CA THR A 253 -15.41 10.52 -0.26
C THR A 253 -15.49 10.68 1.26
N GLY A 254 -14.35 10.45 1.91
CA GLY A 254 -14.08 10.67 3.33
C GLY A 254 -12.63 11.11 3.52
N SER A 255 -12.32 11.66 4.69
CA SER A 255 -10.98 12.19 5.03
C SER A 255 -10.20 11.17 5.86
N HIS A 256 -9.23 10.50 5.25
CA HIS A 256 -8.34 9.54 5.93
C HIS A 256 -7.09 10.23 6.48
N GLU A 257 -6.77 9.97 7.75
CA GLU A 257 -5.66 10.66 8.43
C GLU A 257 -4.28 10.41 7.82
N GLU A 258 -4.04 9.21 7.26
CA GLU A 258 -2.81 8.89 6.50
C GLU A 258 -2.93 9.07 4.98
N PHE A 259 -4.07 8.72 4.37
CA PHE A 259 -4.20 8.62 2.92
C PHE A 259 -4.82 9.85 2.26
N GLY A 260 -5.26 10.85 3.04
CA GLY A 260 -5.97 12.01 2.50
C GLY A 260 -7.39 11.68 2.10
N VAL A 261 -7.90 12.34 1.07
CA VAL A 261 -9.27 12.10 0.60
C VAL A 261 -9.33 10.75 -0.10
N VAL A 262 -10.19 9.87 0.43
CA VAL A 262 -10.40 8.52 -0.13
C VAL A 262 -11.88 8.23 -0.33
N SER A 263 -12.20 7.42 -1.34
CA SER A 263 -13.54 6.94 -1.64
C SER A 263 -13.82 5.54 -1.09
N ILE A 264 -15.09 5.14 -1.06
CA ILE A 264 -15.50 3.75 -0.76
C ILE A 264 -14.78 2.76 -1.69
N LYS A 265 -14.71 3.07 -3.00
CA LYS A 265 -13.95 2.30 -3.99
C LYS A 265 -12.50 2.10 -3.56
N GLN A 266 -11.82 3.19 -3.22
CA GLN A 266 -10.41 3.14 -2.82
C GLN A 266 -10.19 2.34 -1.54
N GLN A 267 -11.10 2.44 -0.56
CA GLN A 267 -11.01 1.62 0.65
C GLN A 267 -11.19 0.13 0.32
N ALA A 268 -12.23 -0.24 -0.42
CA ALA A 268 -12.44 -1.64 -0.81
C ALA A 268 -11.27 -2.20 -1.63
N SER A 269 -10.78 -1.45 -2.63
CA SER A 269 -9.62 -1.83 -3.45
C SER A 269 -8.36 -2.00 -2.60
N TYR A 270 -8.10 -1.07 -1.67
CA TYR A 270 -6.95 -1.13 -0.77
C TYR A 270 -6.97 -2.40 0.08
N PHE A 271 -8.07 -2.69 0.77
CA PHE A 271 -8.17 -3.86 1.64
C PHE A 271 -8.11 -5.16 0.83
N ALA A 272 -8.82 -5.26 -0.28
CA ALA A 272 -8.80 -6.43 -1.17
C ALA A 272 -7.38 -6.74 -1.67
N SER A 273 -6.63 -5.71 -2.08
CA SER A 273 -5.26 -5.85 -2.57
C SER A 273 -4.25 -6.09 -1.45
N HIS A 274 -4.46 -5.50 -0.27
CA HIS A 274 -3.61 -5.69 0.91
C HIS A 274 -3.62 -7.15 1.37
N GLU A 275 -4.77 -7.81 1.39
CA GLU A 275 -4.87 -9.21 1.81
C GLU A 275 -4.06 -10.15 0.90
N LEU A 276 -4.01 -9.87 -0.40
CA LEU A 276 -3.18 -10.63 -1.36
C LEU A 276 -1.69 -10.60 -1.00
N THR A 277 -1.20 -9.52 -0.40
CA THR A 277 0.21 -9.41 0.00
C THR A 277 0.62 -10.39 1.09
N HIS A 278 -0.36 -10.94 1.83
CA HIS A 278 -0.13 -11.91 2.91
C HIS A 278 -0.14 -13.37 2.45
N LEU A 279 -0.72 -13.68 1.29
CA LEU A 279 -0.79 -15.06 0.79
C LEU A 279 0.60 -15.70 0.58
N PRO A 280 1.60 -15.02 -0.03
CA PRO A 280 2.94 -15.58 -0.16
C PRO A 280 3.62 -15.87 1.19
N GLN A 281 3.30 -15.09 2.23
CA GLN A 281 3.81 -15.33 3.57
C GLN A 281 3.21 -16.62 4.17
N ILE A 282 1.89 -16.82 4.05
CA ILE A 282 1.23 -18.05 4.49
C ILE A 282 1.79 -19.25 3.73
N GLU A 283 1.86 -19.19 2.40
CA GLU A 283 2.42 -20.26 1.55
C GLU A 283 3.83 -20.66 1.98
N ARG A 284 4.70 -19.69 2.28
CA ARG A 284 6.05 -19.94 2.75
C ARG A 284 6.05 -20.65 4.10
N LEU A 285 5.30 -20.15 5.07
CA LEU A 285 5.23 -20.73 6.41
C LEU A 285 4.64 -22.14 6.42
N VAL A 286 3.67 -22.42 5.54
CA VAL A 286 3.10 -23.77 5.35
C VAL A 286 4.16 -24.76 4.87
N LYS A 287 5.05 -24.36 3.96
CA LYS A 287 6.15 -25.22 3.47
C LYS A 287 7.23 -25.47 4.54
N GLU A 288 7.33 -24.58 5.52
CA GLU A 288 8.26 -24.66 6.65
C GLU A 288 7.65 -25.37 7.88
N ALA A 289 6.33 -25.66 7.85
CA ALA A 289 5.56 -26.28 8.93
C ALA A 289 5.71 -27.82 8.95
#